data_AF-A0A7S2C9E4-F1
#
_entry.id   AF-A0A7S2C9E4-F1
#
_cell.length_a   1.000
_cell.length_b   1.000
_cell.length_c   1.000
_cell.angle_alpha   90.00
_cell.angle_beta   90.00
_cell.angle_gamma   90.00
#
_symmetry.space_group_name_H-M   'P 1'
#
loop_
_entity.id
_entity.type
_entity.pdbx_description
1 polymer ?
#
loop_
_entity_poly.entity_id
_entity_poly.type
_entity_poly.pdbx_seq_one_letter_code
_entity_poly.pdbx_strand_id
1 'polypeptide(L)'
;TACRCNATYCDTIAPLGQLEDTDVAVYSTSESGDRLTRSTVAFEEANNGGWQHISFDASTTYQTMKGFGGAITDAAAIDLNLMTADAQQTILDQYYSKDGL
;
A
#
# COMPACT_ATOMS: atom_id res chain seq x y z
N THR A 1 0.93 -15.94 -6.27
CA THR A 1 0.87 -16.56 -4.92
C THR A 1 0.33 -15.58 -3.90
N ALA A 2 -0.44 -16.03 -2.91
CA ALA A 2 -0.98 -15.17 -1.83
C ALA A 2 -0.01 -15.01 -0.65
N CYS A 3 -0.10 -13.90 0.07
CA CYS A 3 0.57 -13.71 1.36
C CYS A 3 -0.20 -14.50 2.44
N ARG A 4 0.52 -15.36 3.18
CA ARG A 4 -0.11 -16.23 4.17
C ARG A 4 -0.01 -15.60 5.55
N CYS A 5 -1.17 -15.33 6.14
CA CYS A 5 -1.27 -14.87 7.52
C CYS A 5 -1.89 -15.95 8.42
N ASN A 6 -1.56 -15.89 9.70
CA ASN A 6 -2.14 -16.70 10.77
C ASN A 6 -2.21 -15.86 12.06
N ALA A 7 -2.71 -16.45 13.15
CA ALA A 7 -2.90 -15.76 14.44
C ALA A 7 -1.63 -15.15 15.06
N THR A 8 -0.44 -15.55 14.60
CA THR A 8 0.85 -15.11 15.16
C THR A 8 1.74 -14.40 14.14
N TYR A 9 1.34 -14.35 12.88
CA TYR A 9 2.16 -13.80 11.79
C TYR A 9 1.31 -13.26 10.66
N CYS A 10 1.62 -12.05 10.23
CA CYS A 10 1.19 -11.49 8.96
C CYS A 10 2.24 -10.48 8.49
N ASP A 11 2.37 -10.30 7.19
CA ASP A 11 3.26 -9.28 6.63
C ASP A 11 2.75 -7.88 7.00
N THR A 12 3.62 -6.87 6.99
CA THR A 12 3.25 -5.46 7.22
C THR A 12 3.86 -4.60 6.12
N ILE A 13 3.29 -3.41 5.92
CA ILE A 13 3.77 -2.48 4.90
C ILE A 13 4.87 -1.61 5.52
N ALA A 14 6.00 -1.50 4.83
CA ALA A 14 7.09 -0.65 5.28
C ALA A 14 6.62 0.82 5.34
N PRO A 15 6.80 1.53 6.48
CA PRO A 15 6.38 2.92 6.58
C PRO A 15 7.17 3.81 5.63
N LEU A 16 6.64 5.01 5.33
CA LEU A 16 7.33 5.98 4.45
C LEU A 16 8.75 6.31 4.94
N GLY A 17 8.96 6.33 6.26
CA GLY A 17 10.24 6.69 6.87
C GLY A 17 10.58 8.16 6.66
N GLN A 18 11.86 8.50 6.87
CA GLN A 18 12.40 9.81 6.52
C GLN A 18 12.85 9.81 5.05
N LEU A 19 12.51 10.87 4.33
CA LEU A 19 12.90 11.11 2.94
C LEU A 19 13.51 12.51 2.87
N GLU A 20 14.59 12.65 2.11
CA GLU A 20 15.16 13.95 1.78
C GLU A 20 14.36 14.60 0.62
N ASP A 21 14.54 15.90 0.38
CA ASP A 21 13.78 16.63 -0.65
C ASP A 21 13.96 16.08 -2.08
N THR A 22 15.05 15.35 -2.32
CA THR A 22 15.35 14.71 -3.61
C THR A 22 14.90 13.25 -3.68
N ASP A 23 14.36 12.68 -2.61
CA ASP A 23 14.00 11.28 -2.55
C ASP A 23 12.55 11.03 -2.97
N VAL A 24 12.34 9.89 -3.62
CA VAL A 24 11.03 9.37 -3.98
C VAL A 24 10.91 7.97 -3.39
N ALA A 25 9.93 7.76 -2.51
CA ALA A 25 9.54 6.43 -2.07
C ALA A 25 8.70 5.74 -3.16
N VAL A 26 9.08 4.51 -3.49
CA VAL A 26 8.36 3.66 -4.46
C VAL A 26 7.91 2.39 -3.76
N TYR A 27 6.64 2.03 -3.94
CA TYR A 27 6.08 0.76 -3.48
C TYR A 27 5.70 -0.09 -4.69
N SER A 28 6.33 -1.25 -4.85
CA SER A 28 6.10 -2.14 -5.99
C SER A 28 5.32 -3.41 -5.60
N THR A 29 4.46 -3.87 -6.51
CA THR A 29 3.82 -5.18 -6.45
C THR A 29 3.94 -5.82 -7.83
N SER A 30 4.28 -7.11 -7.88
CA SER A 30 4.53 -7.82 -9.13
C SER A 30 4.01 -9.26 -9.10
N GLU A 31 3.76 -9.81 -10.28
CA GLU A 31 3.37 -11.22 -10.43
C GLU A 31 4.46 -12.15 -9.89
N SER A 32 5.73 -11.79 -10.12
CA SER A 32 6.90 -12.56 -9.69
C SER A 32 7.09 -12.61 -8.17
N GLY A 33 6.56 -11.65 -7.41
CA GLY A 33 6.54 -11.76 -5.95
C GLY A 33 6.62 -10.49 -5.13
N ASP A 34 6.76 -9.29 -5.71
CA ASP A 34 6.80 -8.06 -4.91
C ASP A 34 5.45 -7.84 -4.21
N ARG A 35 5.47 -7.42 -2.95
CA ARG A 35 4.28 -7.24 -2.10
C ARG A 35 4.37 -5.90 -1.39
N LEU A 36 4.05 -4.82 -2.10
CA LEU A 36 4.27 -3.45 -1.64
C LEU A 36 5.72 -3.25 -1.13
N THR A 37 6.66 -3.81 -1.87
CA THR A 37 8.09 -3.71 -1.57
C THR A 37 8.52 -2.25 -1.68
N ARG A 38 9.03 -1.68 -0.60
CA ARG A 38 9.50 -0.29 -0.56
C ARG A 38 10.92 -0.19 -1.11
N SER A 39 11.14 0.76 -2.00
CA SER A 39 12.45 1.26 -2.40
C SER A 39 12.48 2.78 -2.36
N THR A 40 13.68 3.35 -2.46
CA THR A 40 13.88 4.80 -2.55
C THR A 40 14.73 5.08 -3.78
N VAL A 41 14.30 6.03 -4.58
CA VAL A 41 15.03 6.52 -5.76
C VAL A 41 15.23 8.03 -5.63
N ALA A 42 16.29 8.57 -6.22
CA ALA A 42 16.51 10.01 -6.25
C ALA A 42 15.89 10.61 -7.51
N PHE A 43 15.41 11.85 -7.41
CA PHE A 43 15.17 12.67 -8.59
C PHE A 43 16.49 12.91 -9.32
N GLU A 44 16.48 12.68 -10.62
CA GLU A 44 17.58 13.02 -11.52
C GLU A 44 17.17 14.20 -12.39
N GLU A 45 18.14 15.01 -12.82
CA GLU A 45 17.86 16.01 -13.86
C GLU A 45 17.35 15.31 -15.12
N ALA A 46 16.32 15.89 -15.74
CA ALA A 46 15.61 15.27 -16.85
C ALA A 46 16.57 14.92 -17.99
N ASN A 47 16.81 13.63 -18.20
CA ASN A 47 17.56 13.15 -19.34
C ASN A 47 16.62 13.06 -20.55
N ASN A 48 16.74 14.01 -21.48
CA ASN A 48 15.94 14.12 -22.72
C ASN A 48 16.07 12.92 -23.68
N GLY A 49 16.78 11.84 -23.30
CA GLY A 49 16.96 10.61 -24.09
C GLY A 49 15.95 9.50 -23.81
N GLY A 50 15.13 9.59 -22.76
CA GLY A 50 14.11 8.58 -22.44
C GLY A 50 12.86 8.71 -23.32
N TRP A 51 12.33 7.59 -23.82
CA TRP A 51 11.17 7.60 -24.74
C TRP A 51 9.82 7.79 -24.05
N GLN A 52 9.76 7.70 -22.72
CA GLN A 52 8.53 7.78 -21.93
C GLN A 52 8.71 8.84 -20.85
N HIS A 53 7.98 9.95 -20.97
CA HIS A 53 7.99 11.04 -20.01
C HIS A 53 6.56 11.33 -19.56
N ILE A 54 6.33 11.27 -18.24
CA ILE A 54 5.06 11.64 -17.60
C ILE A 54 5.32 12.93 -16.84
N SER A 55 4.57 13.98 -17.15
CA SER A 55 4.64 15.27 -16.49
C SER A 55 3.35 15.55 -15.71
N PHE A 56 3.48 16.28 -14.60
CA PHE A 56 2.37 16.66 -13.74
C PHE A 56 2.24 18.18 -13.72
N ASP A 57 1.06 18.70 -14.06
CA ASP A 57 0.72 20.12 -13.90
C ASP A 57 -0.07 20.32 -12.60
N ALA A 58 0.61 20.80 -11.56
CA ALA A 58 0.01 21.05 -10.26
C ALA A 58 -0.99 22.23 -10.24
N SER A 59 -1.07 23.03 -11.31
CA SER A 59 -2.04 24.13 -11.41
C SER A 59 -3.42 23.67 -11.87
N THR A 60 -3.50 22.50 -12.51
CA THR A 60 -4.76 21.91 -12.97
C THR A 60 -5.28 20.94 -11.91
N THR A 61 -6.38 21.30 -11.25
CA THR A 61 -7.02 20.48 -10.20
C THR A 61 -8.31 19.82 -10.69
N TYR A 62 -8.61 18.62 -10.19
CA TYR A 62 -9.83 17.88 -10.49
C TYR A 62 -10.65 17.60 -9.21
N GLN A 63 -11.30 16.44 -9.11
CA GLN A 63 -12.09 16.06 -7.95
C GLN A 63 -11.23 15.86 -6.70
N THR A 64 -11.80 16.18 -5.54
CA THR A 64 -11.24 15.77 -4.25
C THR A 64 -11.52 14.29 -4.01
N MET A 65 -10.49 13.54 -3.59
CA MET A 65 -10.65 12.13 -3.20
C MET A 65 -11.30 12.05 -1.82
N LYS A 66 -12.42 11.34 -1.72
CA LYS A 66 -13.12 11.15 -0.42
C LYS A 66 -12.43 10.11 0.46
N GLY A 67 -11.96 9.01 -0.14
CA GLY A 67 -11.30 7.91 0.56
C GLY A 67 -11.43 6.58 -0.18
N PHE A 68 -10.88 5.55 0.43
CA PHE A 68 -10.88 4.16 -0.05
C PHE A 68 -11.29 3.24 1.10
N GLY A 69 -11.88 2.08 0.79
CA GLY A 69 -12.32 1.14 1.82
C GLY A 69 -12.97 -0.11 1.23
N GLY A 70 -13.57 -0.92 2.12
CA GLY A 70 -14.30 -2.13 1.78
C GLY A 70 -15.72 -2.14 2.35
N ALA A 71 -16.50 -3.13 1.95
CA ALA A 71 -17.84 -3.36 2.50
C ALA A 71 -17.78 -4.36 3.66
N ILE A 72 -18.35 -4.00 4.81
CA ILE A 72 -18.60 -4.92 5.92
C ILE A 72 -20.01 -5.50 5.73
N THR A 73 -20.08 -6.60 4.98
CA THR A 73 -21.32 -7.34 4.75
C THR A 73 -21.51 -8.43 5.79
N ASP A 74 -22.72 -9.03 5.87
CA ASP A 74 -22.97 -10.19 6.73
C ASP A 74 -21.98 -11.32 6.48
N ALA A 75 -21.66 -11.60 5.21
CA ALA A 75 -20.69 -12.62 4.83
C ALA A 75 -19.29 -12.30 5.39
N ALA A 76 -18.81 -11.06 5.20
CA ALA A 76 -17.49 -10.65 5.70
C ALA A 76 -17.43 -10.71 7.24
N ALA A 77 -18.50 -10.29 7.91
CA ALA A 77 -18.59 -10.33 9.37
C ALA A 77 -18.65 -11.76 9.92
N ILE A 78 -19.41 -12.65 9.27
CA ILE A 78 -19.48 -14.08 9.64
C ILE A 78 -18.11 -14.72 9.47
N ASP A 79 -17.44 -14.53 8.33
CA ASP A 79 -16.13 -15.12 8.06
C ASP A 79 -15.07 -14.65 9.07
N LEU A 80 -15.06 -13.37 9.42
CA LEU A 80 -14.19 -12.84 10.48
C LEU A 80 -14.52 -13.49 11.84
N ASN A 81 -15.79 -13.59 12.19
CA ASN A 81 -16.23 -14.11 13.49
C ASN A 81 -15.93 -15.62 13.67
N LEU A 82 -15.71 -16.36 12.58
CA LEU A 82 -15.27 -17.76 12.62
C LEU A 82 -13.78 -17.93 12.98
N MET A 83 -12.99 -16.84 13.00
CA MET A 83 -11.56 -16.86 13.30
C MET A 83 -11.29 -16.63 14.79
N THR A 84 -10.05 -16.89 15.23
CA THR A 84 -9.60 -16.51 16.58
C THR A 84 -9.53 -15.00 16.73
N ALA A 85 -9.64 -14.50 17.98
CA ALA A 85 -9.57 -13.06 18.25
C ALA A 85 -8.29 -12.40 17.69
N ASP A 86 -7.14 -13.07 17.81
CA ASP A 86 -5.87 -12.56 17.26
C ASP A 86 -5.88 -12.45 15.73
N ALA A 87 -6.47 -13.43 15.05
CA ALA A 87 -6.61 -13.40 13.59
C ALA A 87 -7.61 -12.33 13.12
N GLN A 88 -8.71 -12.12 13.87
CA GLN A 88 -9.65 -11.04 13.63
C GLN A 88 -8.96 -9.68 13.73
N GLN A 89 -8.21 -9.46 14.81
CA GLN A 89 -7.46 -8.22 15.01
C GLN A 89 -6.41 -8.01 13.92
N THR A 90 -5.65 -9.07 13.58
CA THR A 90 -4.68 -9.03 12.48
C THR A 90 -5.33 -8.57 11.18
N ILE A 91 -6.49 -9.10 10.80
CA ILE A 91 -7.18 -8.69 9.56
C ILE A 91 -7.63 -7.23 9.63
N LEU A 92 -8.17 -6.79 10.75
CA LEU A 92 -8.55 -5.38 10.93
C LEU A 92 -7.34 -4.45 10.82
N ASP A 93 -6.21 -4.83 11.41
CA ASP A 93 -4.99 -4.05 11.35
C ASP A 93 -4.43 -3.95 9.92
N GLN A 94 -4.50 -5.03 9.14
CA GLN A 94 -4.07 -5.01 7.74
C GLN A 94 -4.91 -4.07 6.84
N TYR A 95 -6.19 -3.86 7.16
CA TYR A 95 -7.07 -2.98 6.38
C TYR A 95 -7.16 -1.54 6.89
N TYR A 96 -6.98 -1.32 8.20
CA TYR A 96 -7.36 -0.06 8.84
C TYR A 96 -6.32 0.51 9.82
N SER A 97 -5.21 -0.18 10.08
CA SER A 97 -4.12 0.36 10.90
C SER A 97 -3.06 1.06 10.05
N LYS A 98 -2.14 1.76 10.71
CA LYS A 98 -0.99 2.41 10.06
C LYS A 98 0.05 1.44 9.53
N ASP A 99 0.04 0.20 10.02
CA ASP A 99 0.96 -0.86 9.59
C ASP A 99 0.35 -1.71 8.44
N GLY A 100 -0.92 -1.44 8.12
CA GLY A 100 -1.68 -1.95 6.99
C GLY A 100 -1.79 -0.92 5.86
N LEU A 101 -2.83 -1.05 5.02
CA LEU A 101 -3.13 -0.16 3.87
C LEU A 101 -3.63 1.22 4.30
#